data_AF-A0AAD6Z031-F1
#
_entry.id   AF-A0AAD6Z031-F1
#
_cell.length_a   1.000
_cell.length_b   1.000
_cell.length_c   1.000
_cell.angle_alpha   90.00
_cell.angle_beta   90.00
_cell.angle_gamma   90.00
#
_symmetry.space_group_name_H-M   'P 1'
#
loop_
_entity.id
_entity.type
_entity.pdbx_description
1 polymer ?
#
loop_
_entity_poly.entity_id
_entity_poly.type
_entity_poly.pdbx_seq_one_letter_code
_entity_poly.pdbx_strand_id
1 'polypeptide(L)'
;MSTTAYAPLRHPVLKVPYLAFELLTALVRVPCWALLAIPRGWRPRKSWSWSLSVMVKLGRHIFSMNDKVGNFQTPPPNHLALVPGPGYHGVWVSPVPQSYILGKVAMWASVAEVAPIRLPGYWIHELGSTVAPEAPLMPGEKVIYALHGGGYTIWSAHPAQFPGHAARGVIQHAACVHRTFSIEYRLSSTTPFAVAHPFPTALIDALTGYHYLVSTLHIPPASIVFMGDSAGGNLALGLVRYLVEHPISDLPPPGALLLLSPWADLGTSHETPNSSLITCAASDFLAAPTGPPARPNFLHWSIRALTGPLGLGAAETNPYISPASRHLDVSFEGFPRTFISAGEAEILRDSIRTLNERMSRDLGEGVRYLEAPDSVHDFLLFPGLQEPQRGETLGAIAEWLAEA
;
A
#
# COMPACT_ATOMS: atom_id res chain seq x y z
N MET A 1 25.33 -2.06 -20.18
CA MET A 1 24.80 -0.79 -20.73
C MET A 1 24.78 0.23 -19.61
N SER A 2 25.35 1.42 -19.82
CA SER A 2 25.39 2.50 -18.82
C SER A 2 23.99 2.87 -18.34
N THR A 3 23.81 3.12 -17.04
CA THR A 3 22.59 3.60 -16.38
C THR A 3 21.99 4.86 -17.03
N THR A 4 22.80 5.63 -17.77
CA THR A 4 22.38 6.83 -18.52
C THR A 4 21.50 6.55 -19.74
N ALA A 5 21.52 5.34 -20.31
CA ALA A 5 20.76 5.04 -21.53
C ALA A 5 19.25 4.79 -21.28
N TYR A 6 18.86 4.36 -20.08
CA TYR A 6 17.48 3.92 -19.78
C TYR A 6 16.58 5.05 -19.24
N ALA A 7 17.15 6.12 -18.68
CA ALA A 7 16.38 7.23 -18.11
C ALA A 7 17.20 8.54 -18.10
N PRO A 8 17.46 9.16 -19.27
CA PRO A 8 18.34 10.32 -19.38
C PRO A 8 17.87 11.51 -18.53
N LEU A 9 16.55 11.66 -18.37
CA LEU A 9 15.92 12.72 -17.57
C LEU A 9 16.18 12.62 -16.06
N ARG A 10 16.78 11.53 -15.59
CA ARG A 10 17.21 11.40 -14.18
C ARG A 10 18.59 12.01 -13.92
N HIS A 11 19.36 12.30 -14.96
CA HIS A 11 20.63 13.00 -14.83
C HIS A 11 20.40 14.46 -14.43
N PRO A 12 21.11 15.03 -13.43
CA PRO A 12 20.83 16.38 -12.91
C PRO A 12 20.74 17.46 -14.00
N VAL A 13 21.63 17.39 -15.00
CA VAL A 13 21.68 18.35 -16.13
C VAL A 13 20.41 18.33 -16.98
N LEU A 14 19.77 17.18 -17.15
CA LEU A 14 18.53 17.06 -17.94
C LEU A 14 17.28 17.16 -17.06
N LYS A 15 17.38 16.76 -15.80
CA LYS A 15 16.30 16.78 -14.81
C LYS A 15 15.78 18.18 -14.56
N VAL A 16 16.66 19.14 -14.25
CA VAL A 16 16.26 20.50 -13.86
C VAL A 16 15.54 21.23 -15.01
N PRO A 17 16.07 21.28 -16.25
CA PRO A 17 15.36 21.89 -17.37
C PRO A 17 14.03 21.20 -17.69
N TYR A 18 13.99 19.86 -17.59
CA TYR A 18 12.76 19.11 -17.82
C TYR A 18 11.68 19.42 -16.77
N LEU A 19 12.04 19.49 -15.49
CA LEU A 19 11.10 19.87 -14.43
C LEU A 19 10.60 21.31 -14.60
N ALA A 20 11.46 22.25 -15.01
CA ALA A 20 11.05 23.61 -15.32
C ALA A 20 10.08 23.65 -16.51
N PHE A 21 10.34 22.87 -17.57
CA PHE A 21 9.42 22.71 -18.69
C PHE A 21 8.07 22.13 -18.25
N GLU A 22 8.06 21.07 -17.45
CA GLU A 22 6.82 20.48 -16.95
C GLU A 22 6.01 21.47 -16.11
N LEU A 23 6.67 22.24 -15.22
CA LEU A 23 6.02 23.31 -14.44
C LEU A 23 5.39 24.38 -15.35
N LEU A 24 6.10 24.84 -16.38
CA LEU A 24 5.57 25.82 -17.33
C LEU A 24 4.39 25.25 -18.11
N THR A 25 4.46 23.99 -18.55
CA THR A 25 3.33 23.36 -19.26
C THR A 25 2.14 23.08 -18.34
N ALA A 26 2.36 22.87 -17.03
CA ALA A 26 1.29 22.68 -16.06
C ALA A 26 0.39 23.93 -15.95
N LEU A 27 0.96 25.14 -16.12
CA LEU A 27 0.21 26.40 -16.17
C LEU A 27 -0.80 26.46 -17.32
N VAL A 28 -0.61 25.66 -18.37
CA VAL A 28 -1.54 25.54 -19.51
C VAL A 28 -2.42 24.30 -19.35
N ARG A 29 -1.82 23.15 -19.02
CA ARG A 29 -2.51 21.86 -18.92
C ARG A 29 -3.60 21.85 -17.86
N VAL A 30 -3.33 22.37 -16.66
CA VAL A 30 -4.30 22.34 -15.56
C VAL A 30 -5.55 23.16 -15.91
N PRO A 31 -5.46 24.41 -16.41
CA PRO A 31 -6.62 25.13 -16.93
C PRO A 31 -7.34 24.39 -18.06
N CYS A 32 -6.61 23.79 -19.02
CA CYS A 32 -7.24 23.00 -20.07
C CYS A 32 -8.02 21.79 -19.51
N TRP A 33 -7.45 21.05 -18.57
CA TRP A 33 -8.15 19.94 -17.91
C TRP A 33 -9.37 20.41 -17.13
N ALA A 34 -9.26 21.54 -16.43
CA ALA A 34 -10.37 22.18 -15.74
C ALA A 34 -11.51 22.55 -16.69
N LEU A 35 -11.21 23.15 -17.84
CA LEU A 35 -12.21 23.52 -18.85
C LEU A 35 -12.86 22.28 -19.48
N LEU A 36 -12.06 21.27 -19.84
CA LEU A 36 -12.55 20.01 -20.40
C LEU A 36 -13.38 19.20 -19.39
N ALA A 37 -13.17 19.40 -18.09
CA ALA A 37 -13.97 18.78 -17.03
C ALA A 37 -15.29 19.52 -16.76
N ILE A 38 -15.58 20.66 -17.39
CA ILE A 38 -16.87 21.37 -17.19
C ILE A 38 -18.04 20.49 -17.67
N PRO A 39 -18.07 20.00 -18.94
CA PRO A 39 -19.17 19.15 -19.39
C PRO A 39 -19.08 17.76 -18.74
N ARG A 40 -20.12 17.34 -18.02
CA ARG A 40 -20.16 16.02 -17.35
C ARG A 40 -19.91 14.85 -18.31
N GLY A 41 -20.37 14.96 -19.56
CA GLY A 41 -20.19 13.93 -20.59
C GLY A 41 -18.75 13.74 -21.06
N TRP A 42 -17.83 14.68 -20.76
CA TRP A 42 -16.41 14.60 -21.13
C TRP A 42 -15.52 14.15 -19.98
N ARG A 43 -16.07 14.04 -18.77
CA ARG A 43 -15.35 13.52 -17.61
C ARG A 43 -15.10 12.03 -17.80
N PRO A 44 -14.00 11.47 -17.24
CA PRO A 44 -13.76 10.03 -17.27
C PRO A 44 -14.94 9.22 -16.71
N ARG A 45 -15.58 9.73 -15.65
CA ARG A 45 -16.87 9.24 -15.13
C ARG A 45 -17.85 10.40 -15.06
N LYS A 46 -19.08 10.18 -15.53
CA LYS A 46 -20.12 11.23 -15.59
C LYS A 46 -20.58 11.71 -14.22
N SER A 47 -20.53 10.82 -13.23
CA SER A 47 -20.89 11.03 -11.82
C SER A 47 -19.89 11.92 -11.08
N TRP A 48 -18.64 11.94 -11.51
CA TRP A 48 -17.57 12.63 -10.80
C TRP A 48 -17.80 14.12 -10.69
N SER A 49 -17.36 14.69 -9.57
CA SER A 49 -17.21 16.12 -9.43
C SER A 49 -16.18 16.67 -10.42
N TRP A 50 -16.27 17.98 -10.66
CA TRP A 50 -15.28 18.69 -11.46
C TRP A 50 -13.88 18.59 -10.82
N SER A 51 -13.78 18.77 -9.51
CA SER A 51 -12.52 18.74 -8.77
C SER A 51 -11.85 17.36 -8.82
N LEU A 52 -12.61 16.27 -8.65
CA LEU A 52 -12.09 14.92 -8.74
C LEU A 52 -11.54 14.62 -10.14
N SER A 53 -12.26 15.03 -11.18
CA SER A 53 -11.82 14.84 -12.57
C SER A 53 -10.49 15.53 -12.88
N VAL A 54 -10.30 16.74 -12.34
CA VAL A 54 -9.04 17.49 -12.48
C VAL A 54 -7.94 16.84 -11.65
N MET A 55 -8.23 16.45 -10.41
CA MET A 55 -7.24 15.82 -9.52
C MET A 55 -6.69 14.53 -10.13
N VAL A 56 -7.54 13.64 -10.65
CA VAL A 56 -7.07 12.37 -11.25
C VAL A 56 -6.10 12.62 -12.41
N LYS A 57 -6.37 13.62 -13.26
CA LYS A 57 -5.45 14.01 -14.34
C LYS A 57 -4.13 14.56 -13.79
N LEU A 58 -4.19 15.39 -12.74
CA LEU A 58 -3.00 15.92 -12.06
C LEU A 58 -2.17 14.81 -11.41
N GLY A 59 -2.80 13.90 -10.67
CA GLY A 59 -2.15 12.74 -10.05
C GLY A 59 -1.45 11.88 -11.09
N ARG A 60 -2.14 11.51 -12.18
CA ARG A 60 -1.55 10.76 -13.29
C ARG A 60 -0.34 11.48 -13.90
N HIS A 61 -0.42 12.80 -14.02
CA HIS A 61 0.70 13.59 -14.51
C HIS A 61 1.90 13.55 -13.55
N ILE A 62 1.68 13.69 -12.24
CA ILE A 62 2.71 13.60 -11.21
C ILE A 62 3.40 12.22 -11.23
N PHE A 63 2.63 11.13 -11.31
CA PHE A 63 3.19 9.78 -11.44
C PHE A 63 4.02 9.64 -12.73
N SER A 64 3.50 10.11 -13.87
CA SER A 64 4.23 10.09 -15.14
C SER A 64 5.54 10.91 -15.11
N MET A 65 5.59 12.01 -14.37
CA MET A 65 6.83 12.75 -14.15
C MET A 65 7.80 11.95 -13.29
N ASN A 66 7.33 11.36 -12.19
CA ASN A 66 8.15 10.52 -11.32
C ASN A 66 8.80 9.36 -12.09
N ASP A 67 8.04 8.71 -12.99
CA ASP A 67 8.57 7.65 -13.86
C ASP A 67 9.77 8.11 -14.69
N LYS A 68 9.74 9.36 -15.18
CA LYS A 68 10.78 9.92 -16.05
C LYS A 68 11.99 10.45 -15.29
N VAL A 69 11.78 11.22 -14.23
CA VAL A 69 12.84 11.95 -13.50
C VAL A 69 13.25 11.33 -12.16
N GLY A 70 12.57 10.27 -11.73
CA GLY A 70 12.64 9.77 -10.36
C GLY A 70 12.04 10.77 -9.37
N ASN A 71 12.18 10.48 -8.06
CA ASN A 71 11.65 11.37 -7.04
C ASN A 71 12.22 12.79 -7.20
N PHE A 72 11.33 13.77 -7.36
CA PHE A 72 11.65 15.19 -7.54
C PHE A 72 11.18 16.03 -6.34
N GLN A 73 10.55 15.40 -5.35
CA GLN A 73 10.23 15.99 -4.07
C GLN A 73 11.38 15.72 -3.09
N THR A 74 11.40 16.44 -1.97
CA THR A 74 12.30 16.12 -0.85
C THR A 74 12.08 14.65 -0.47
N PRO A 75 13.14 13.83 -0.39
CA PRO A 75 13.01 12.44 -0.02
C PRO A 75 12.25 12.34 1.31
N PRO A 76 11.21 11.50 1.39
CA PRO A 76 10.55 11.27 2.67
C PRO A 76 11.54 10.64 3.66
N PRO A 77 11.24 10.68 4.97
CA PRO A 77 11.93 9.85 5.95
C PRO A 77 12.00 8.40 5.47
N ASN A 78 13.02 7.66 5.91
CA ASN A 78 13.19 6.27 5.53
C ASN A 78 13.75 5.48 6.71
N HIS A 79 13.98 4.18 6.51
CA HIS A 79 14.45 3.25 7.53
C HIS A 79 15.79 3.62 8.21
N LEU A 80 16.54 4.61 7.69
CA LEU A 80 17.81 5.05 8.27
C LEU A 80 17.66 6.12 9.35
N ALA A 81 16.51 6.79 9.43
CA ALA A 81 16.32 7.92 10.35
C ALA A 81 14.92 7.96 10.96
N LEU A 82 14.89 8.17 12.27
CA LEU A 82 13.68 8.49 13.01
C LEU A 82 13.50 10.01 13.04
N VAL A 83 12.41 10.52 12.48
CA VAL A 83 12.19 11.96 12.36
C VAL A 83 11.19 12.42 13.42
N PRO A 84 11.60 13.22 14.42
CA PRO A 84 10.70 13.73 15.45
C PRO A 84 9.80 14.84 14.90
N GLY A 85 8.61 14.98 15.47
CA GLY A 85 7.68 16.02 15.10
C GLY A 85 6.38 15.97 15.93
N PRO A 86 5.51 16.99 15.77
CA PRO A 86 4.33 17.12 16.59
C PRO A 86 3.22 16.15 16.15
N GLY A 87 2.43 15.67 17.11
CA GLY A 87 1.22 14.87 16.85
C GLY A 87 1.45 13.40 16.53
N TYR A 88 2.66 12.90 16.75
CA TYR A 88 3.00 11.48 16.67
C TYR A 88 4.20 11.15 17.56
N HIS A 89 4.41 9.87 17.86
CA HIS A 89 5.55 9.40 18.63
C HIS A 89 6.41 8.47 17.78
N GLY A 90 7.67 8.86 17.55
CA GLY A 90 8.65 8.03 16.86
C GLY A 90 9.38 7.12 17.83
N VAL A 91 9.52 5.84 17.50
CA VAL A 91 10.25 4.84 18.29
C VAL A 91 11.21 4.06 17.40
N TRP A 92 12.31 3.62 17.96
CA TRP A 92 13.16 2.63 17.30
C TRP A 92 12.77 1.22 17.74
N VAL A 93 12.46 0.38 16.76
CA VAL A 93 12.02 -1.00 16.96
C VAL A 93 13.19 -1.95 16.77
N SER A 94 13.40 -2.83 17.76
CA SER A 94 14.38 -3.90 17.69
C SER A 94 13.99 -4.95 16.63
N PRO A 95 14.96 -5.50 15.89
CA PRO A 95 14.69 -6.52 14.87
C PRO A 95 13.98 -7.75 15.45
N VAL A 96 13.10 -8.37 14.65
CA VAL A 96 12.60 -9.72 14.96
C VAL A 96 13.78 -10.71 15.03
N PRO A 97 13.78 -11.70 15.94
CA PRO A 97 14.85 -12.69 15.98
C PRO A 97 14.97 -13.45 14.66
N GLN A 98 16.21 -13.76 14.25
CA GLN A 98 16.47 -14.50 13.00
C GLN A 98 15.77 -15.87 12.97
N SER A 99 15.56 -16.50 14.14
CA SER A 99 14.85 -17.78 14.28
C SER A 99 13.36 -17.70 13.92
N TYR A 100 12.79 -16.49 13.80
CA TYR A 100 11.40 -16.27 13.41
C TYR A 100 11.28 -16.09 11.90
N ILE A 101 12.37 -16.22 11.12
CA ILE A 101 12.33 -16.22 9.65
C ILE A 101 12.41 -17.67 9.19
N LEU A 102 11.28 -18.20 8.72
CA LEU A 102 11.07 -19.64 8.51
C LEU A 102 10.74 -19.98 7.05
N GLY A 103 10.82 -21.27 6.73
CA GLY A 103 10.34 -21.84 5.47
C GLY A 103 10.91 -21.18 4.21
N LYS A 104 10.05 -20.96 3.21
CA LYS A 104 10.45 -20.34 1.94
C LYS A 104 10.90 -18.90 2.11
N VAL A 105 10.38 -18.18 3.12
CA VAL A 105 10.80 -16.81 3.41
C VAL A 105 12.27 -16.76 3.82
N ALA A 106 12.75 -17.69 4.67
CA ALA A 106 14.18 -17.81 4.97
C ALA A 106 15.04 -18.08 3.73
N MET A 107 14.58 -18.97 2.84
CA MET A 107 15.28 -19.23 1.57
C MET A 107 15.36 -17.98 0.70
N TRP A 108 14.25 -17.27 0.50
CA TRP A 108 14.24 -16.03 -0.29
C TRP A 108 15.06 -14.91 0.36
N ALA A 109 15.04 -14.81 1.69
CA ALA A 109 15.88 -13.86 2.44
C ALA A 109 17.37 -14.12 2.20
N SER A 110 17.78 -15.40 2.20
CA SER A 110 19.17 -15.78 1.89
C SER A 110 19.55 -15.43 0.45
N VAL A 111 18.67 -15.66 -0.53
CA VAL A 111 18.92 -15.33 -1.94
C VAL A 111 19.01 -13.81 -2.16
N ALA A 112 18.21 -13.05 -1.40
CA ALA A 112 18.20 -11.59 -1.46
C ALA A 112 19.28 -10.93 -0.60
N GLU A 113 20.05 -11.70 0.18
CA GLU A 113 21.03 -11.21 1.17
C GLU A 113 20.40 -10.25 2.21
N VAL A 114 19.25 -10.63 2.74
CA VAL A 114 18.46 -9.80 3.66
C VAL A 114 18.45 -10.41 5.07
N ALA A 115 18.73 -9.58 6.05
CA ALA A 115 18.53 -9.88 7.47
C ALA A 115 17.55 -8.87 8.12
N PRO A 116 16.89 -9.25 9.23
CA PRO A 116 16.18 -8.32 10.10
C PRO A 116 17.11 -7.22 10.61
N ILE A 117 16.62 -5.97 10.65
CA ILE A 117 17.38 -4.82 11.18
C ILE A 117 16.53 -4.02 12.15
N ARG A 118 17.18 -3.14 12.91
CA ARG A 118 16.48 -2.12 13.72
C ARG A 118 15.84 -1.10 12.80
N LEU A 119 14.58 -0.76 13.04
CA LEU A 119 13.77 0.11 12.16
C LEU A 119 13.10 1.25 12.93
N PRO A 120 12.87 2.41 12.30
CA PRO A 120 11.95 3.42 12.82
C PRO A 120 10.50 2.89 12.80
N GLY A 121 9.73 3.26 13.81
CA GLY A 121 8.28 3.07 13.87
C GLY A 121 7.60 4.34 14.36
N TYR A 122 6.35 4.54 13.96
CA TYR A 122 5.59 5.74 14.28
C TYR A 122 4.23 5.39 14.85
N TRP A 123 3.91 5.98 15.99
CA TRP A 123 2.59 5.93 16.61
C TRP A 123 1.81 7.20 16.32
N ILE A 124 0.58 7.06 15.84
CA ILE A 124 -0.39 8.15 15.66
C ILE A 124 -1.54 7.92 16.65
N HIS A 125 -1.97 8.98 17.30
CA HIS A 125 -3.10 8.97 18.24
C HIS A 125 -4.20 9.92 17.78
N GLU A 126 -5.35 9.80 18.43
CA GLU A 126 -6.36 10.86 18.40
C GLU A 126 -5.77 12.23 18.73
N LEU A 127 -6.27 13.26 18.04
CA LEU A 127 -5.84 14.63 18.27
C LEU A 127 -6.17 15.04 19.70
N GLY A 128 -5.15 15.46 20.45
CA GLY A 128 -5.30 15.86 21.86
C GLY A 128 -5.24 14.70 22.86
N SER A 129 -5.02 13.45 22.40
CA SER A 129 -4.79 12.32 23.30
C SER A 129 -3.54 12.54 24.16
N THR A 130 -3.66 12.21 25.45
CA THR A 130 -2.55 12.18 26.41
C THR A 130 -2.07 10.77 26.71
N VAL A 131 -2.70 9.76 26.11
CA VAL A 131 -2.35 8.34 26.29
C VAL A 131 -0.99 8.10 25.64
N ALA A 132 -0.04 7.60 26.43
CA ALA A 132 1.25 7.20 25.89
C ALA A 132 1.08 6.00 24.93
N PRO A 133 1.85 5.92 23.84
CA PRO A 133 1.78 4.80 22.90
C PRO A 133 2.00 3.42 23.55
N GLU A 134 2.75 3.37 24.64
CA GLU A 134 3.06 2.15 25.40
C GLU A 134 2.08 1.89 26.55
N ALA A 135 1.09 2.77 26.77
CA ALA A 135 0.10 2.57 27.81
C ALA A 135 -0.70 1.27 27.56
N PRO A 136 -1.14 0.56 28.61
CA PRO A 136 -2.02 -0.59 28.46
C PRO A 136 -3.28 -0.25 27.64
N LEU A 137 -3.78 -1.22 26.88
CA LEU A 137 -5.01 -1.04 26.12
C LEU A 137 -6.21 -0.79 27.05
N MET A 138 -7.10 0.10 26.63
CA MET A 138 -8.42 0.22 27.22
C MET A 138 -9.29 -1.00 26.87
N PRO A 139 -10.30 -1.35 27.69
CA PRO A 139 -11.21 -2.44 27.39
C PRO A 139 -11.87 -2.27 26.01
N GLY A 140 -11.73 -3.28 25.14
CA GLY A 140 -12.28 -3.24 23.78
C GLY A 140 -11.46 -2.44 22.76
N GLU A 141 -10.34 -1.84 23.16
CA GLU A 141 -9.46 -1.10 22.24
C GLU A 141 -8.80 -2.04 21.22
N LYS A 142 -8.79 -1.59 19.97
CA LYS A 142 -8.06 -2.19 18.85
C LYS A 142 -6.90 -1.29 18.45
N VAL A 143 -5.75 -1.90 18.15
CA VAL A 143 -4.57 -1.23 17.61
C VAL A 143 -4.44 -1.55 16.14
N ILE A 144 -4.45 -0.53 15.31
CA ILE A 144 -4.17 -0.70 13.89
C ILE A 144 -2.66 -0.76 13.68
N TYR A 145 -2.18 -1.87 13.12
CA TYR A 145 -0.83 -1.95 12.56
C TYR A 145 -0.90 -1.64 11.05
N ALA A 146 -0.61 -0.38 10.69
CA ALA A 146 -0.77 0.13 9.34
C ALA A 146 0.53 0.03 8.53
N LEU A 147 0.43 -0.60 7.37
CA LEU A 147 1.49 -0.82 6.39
C LEU A 147 1.16 0.01 5.13
N HIS A 148 1.99 1.00 4.82
CA HIS A 148 1.66 1.95 3.75
C HIS A 148 1.81 1.36 2.35
N GLY A 149 1.06 1.90 1.38
CA GLY A 149 1.18 1.61 -0.05
C GLY A 149 2.38 2.28 -0.72
N GLY A 150 2.32 2.48 -2.04
CA GLY A 150 3.42 3.08 -2.81
C GLY A 150 4.28 2.07 -3.55
N GLY A 151 3.69 0.93 -3.94
CA GLY A 151 4.33 -0.04 -4.83
C GLY A 151 5.66 -0.58 -4.29
N TYR A 152 5.83 -0.65 -2.96
CA TYR A 152 7.09 -0.99 -2.27
C TYR A 152 8.27 -0.07 -2.51
N THR A 153 8.10 1.07 -3.17
CA THR A 153 9.24 1.84 -3.70
C THR A 153 9.20 3.34 -3.42
N ILE A 154 8.08 3.87 -2.95
CA ILE A 154 7.91 5.29 -2.59
C ILE A 154 7.16 5.42 -1.26
N TRP A 155 7.07 6.67 -0.79
CA TRP A 155 6.48 7.08 0.48
C TRP A 155 7.22 6.55 1.70
N SER A 156 6.55 6.58 2.86
CA SER A 156 7.12 6.28 4.16
C SER A 156 5.99 6.09 5.17
N ALA A 157 6.30 5.36 6.23
CA ALA A 157 5.44 5.17 7.40
C ALA A 157 5.26 6.46 8.23
N HIS A 158 6.05 7.49 7.95
CA HIS A 158 6.00 8.75 8.66
C HIS A 158 4.59 9.39 8.56
N PRO A 159 3.98 9.79 9.69
CA PRO A 159 2.57 10.21 9.72
C PRO A 159 2.23 11.40 8.82
N ALA A 160 3.19 12.27 8.52
CA ALA A 160 2.99 13.41 7.61
C ALA A 160 2.88 13.02 6.13
N GLN A 161 3.16 11.76 5.76
CA GLN A 161 3.07 11.28 4.39
C GLN A 161 1.63 10.99 3.99
N PHE A 162 1.40 11.00 2.67
CA PHE A 162 0.08 10.82 2.07
C PHE A 162 -0.66 9.55 2.53
N PRO A 163 -0.02 8.37 2.66
CA PRO A 163 -0.69 7.17 3.18
C PRO A 163 -1.22 7.30 4.62
N GLY A 164 -0.66 8.20 5.43
CA GLY A 164 -1.09 8.44 6.80
C GLY A 164 -2.52 8.99 6.92
N HIS A 165 -3.17 9.38 5.82
CA HIS A 165 -4.58 9.78 5.83
C HIS A 165 -5.55 8.62 6.10
N ALA A 166 -5.21 7.40 5.66
CA ALA A 166 -6.07 6.24 5.87
C ALA A 166 -6.16 5.88 7.36
N ALA A 167 -5.01 5.76 8.03
CA ALA A 167 -4.93 5.46 9.46
C ALA A 167 -5.65 6.52 10.32
N ARG A 168 -5.49 7.81 9.98
CA ARG A 168 -6.23 8.90 10.64
C ARG A 168 -7.73 8.83 10.38
N GLY A 169 -8.13 8.45 9.16
CA GLY A 169 -9.54 8.24 8.82
C GLY A 169 -10.17 7.18 9.71
N VAL A 170 -9.48 6.06 9.93
CA VAL A 170 -9.96 4.99 10.84
C VAL A 170 -10.07 5.49 12.28
N ILE A 171 -9.03 6.13 12.83
CA ILE A 171 -9.09 6.73 14.18
C ILE A 171 -10.28 7.69 14.33
N GLN A 172 -10.57 8.50 13.31
CA GLN A 172 -11.65 9.48 13.35
C GLN A 172 -13.07 8.88 13.33
N HIS A 173 -13.23 7.64 12.84
CA HIS A 173 -14.56 7.02 12.64
C HIS A 173 -14.80 5.83 13.55
N ALA A 174 -13.76 5.09 13.93
CA ALA A 174 -13.86 3.87 14.74
C ALA A 174 -13.54 4.18 16.21
N ALA A 175 -14.58 4.29 17.04
CA ALA A 175 -14.45 4.61 18.47
C ALA A 175 -13.63 3.58 19.28
N CYS A 176 -13.44 2.37 18.76
CA CYS A 176 -12.58 1.35 19.36
C CYS A 176 -11.08 1.50 19.00
N VAL A 177 -10.71 2.46 18.15
CA VAL A 177 -9.34 2.68 17.67
C VAL A 177 -8.84 4.05 18.10
N HIS A 178 -8.01 4.07 19.14
CA HIS A 178 -7.42 5.32 19.65
C HIS A 178 -6.01 5.58 19.14
N ARG A 179 -5.34 4.55 18.62
CA ARG A 179 -3.97 4.61 18.15
C ARG A 179 -3.68 3.65 17.00
N THR A 180 -2.77 4.08 16.14
CA THR A 180 -2.22 3.29 15.05
C THR A 180 -0.70 3.27 15.15
N PHE A 181 -0.09 2.16 14.74
CA PHE A 181 1.35 1.99 14.63
C PHE A 181 1.73 1.69 13.17
N SER A 182 2.82 2.28 12.69
CA SER A 182 3.39 1.96 11.37
C SER A 182 4.89 1.76 11.46
N ILE A 183 5.39 0.68 10.87
CA ILE A 183 6.83 0.43 10.76
C ILE A 183 7.37 1.05 9.45
N GLU A 184 8.53 1.70 9.51
CA GLU A 184 9.22 2.26 8.35
C GLU A 184 9.97 1.15 7.60
N TYR A 185 9.23 0.28 6.92
CA TYR A 185 9.79 -0.85 6.19
C TYR A 185 10.70 -0.39 5.04
N ARG A 186 11.73 -1.17 4.72
CA ARG A 186 12.68 -0.86 3.65
C ARG A 186 12.00 -0.95 2.29
N LEU A 187 12.19 0.09 1.48
CA LEU A 187 11.66 0.18 0.12
C LEU A 187 12.58 -0.51 -0.90
N SER A 188 11.99 -1.23 -1.84
CA SER A 188 12.69 -1.83 -2.96
C SER A 188 13.13 -0.77 -3.98
N SER A 189 14.28 -0.98 -4.60
CA SER A 189 14.72 -0.19 -5.74
C SER A 189 15.46 -1.06 -6.76
N THR A 190 15.40 -0.64 -8.02
CA THR A 190 16.13 -1.28 -9.12
C THR A 190 16.60 -0.23 -10.12
N THR A 191 17.29 -0.69 -11.17
CA THR A 191 17.82 0.14 -12.26
C THR A 191 16.79 1.18 -12.72
N PRO A 192 17.18 2.45 -12.87
CA PRO A 192 18.55 2.99 -12.86
C PRO A 192 19.14 3.32 -11.48
N PHE A 193 18.40 3.11 -10.39
CA PHE A 193 18.93 3.28 -9.04
C PHE A 193 19.71 2.03 -8.59
N ALA A 194 20.42 2.15 -7.45
CA ALA A 194 21.02 0.99 -6.81
C ALA A 194 19.94 -0.06 -6.55
N VAL A 195 20.25 -1.33 -6.81
CA VAL A 195 19.36 -2.43 -6.46
C VAL A 195 19.36 -2.55 -4.94
N ALA A 196 18.19 -2.47 -4.32
CA ALA A 196 18.07 -2.58 -2.87
C ALA A 196 16.75 -3.26 -2.48
N HIS A 197 16.81 -3.99 -1.38
CA HIS A 197 15.67 -4.46 -0.61
C HIS A 197 14.55 -5.15 -1.43
N PRO A 198 14.86 -6.12 -2.32
CA PRO A 198 13.82 -6.89 -2.99
C PRO A 198 13.06 -7.78 -1.99
N PHE A 199 12.00 -8.44 -2.44
CA PHE A 199 11.29 -9.44 -1.67
C PHE A 199 12.25 -10.52 -1.14
N PRO A 200 12.15 -10.93 0.15
CA PRO A 200 11.08 -10.65 1.11
C PRO A 200 11.38 -9.52 2.11
N THR A 201 12.20 -8.53 1.76
CA THR A 201 12.68 -7.51 2.72
C THR A 201 11.56 -6.81 3.50
N ALA A 202 10.58 -6.24 2.79
CA ALA A 202 9.48 -5.55 3.45
C ALA A 202 8.64 -6.49 4.35
N LEU A 203 8.52 -7.77 4.00
CA LEU A 203 7.81 -8.77 4.81
C LEU A 203 8.52 -9.03 6.15
N ILE A 204 9.86 -9.13 6.13
CA ILE A 204 10.67 -9.28 7.34
C ILE A 204 10.59 -8.04 8.23
N ASP A 205 10.57 -6.86 7.61
CA ASP A 205 10.42 -5.59 8.32
C ASP A 205 9.01 -5.44 8.92
N ALA A 206 7.97 -5.91 8.23
CA ALA A 206 6.60 -5.97 8.75
C ALA A 206 6.48 -6.97 9.92
N LEU A 207 7.15 -8.12 9.84
CA LEU A 207 7.22 -9.07 10.95
C LEU A 207 7.94 -8.44 12.17
N THR A 208 8.95 -7.62 11.94
CA THR A 208 9.64 -6.84 12.99
C THR A 208 8.69 -5.90 13.72
N GLY A 209 7.86 -5.16 13.01
CA GLY A 209 6.86 -4.30 13.65
C GLY A 209 5.79 -5.10 14.41
N TYR A 210 5.37 -6.25 13.89
CA TYR A 210 4.39 -7.08 14.59
C TYR A 210 4.96 -7.72 15.88
N HIS A 211 6.17 -8.28 15.79
CA HIS A 211 6.90 -8.80 16.95
C HIS A 211 7.09 -7.72 18.04
N TYR A 212 7.31 -6.47 17.65
CA TYR A 212 7.35 -5.37 18.61
C TYR A 212 6.01 -5.17 19.34
N LEU A 213 4.89 -5.13 18.62
CA LEU A 213 3.57 -4.96 19.23
C LEU A 213 3.25 -6.11 20.20
N VAL A 214 3.48 -7.37 19.78
CA VAL A 214 3.11 -8.54 20.58
C VAL A 214 4.14 -8.87 21.64
N SER A 215 5.41 -9.06 21.26
CA SER A 215 6.44 -9.59 22.16
C SER A 215 7.14 -8.51 22.98
N THR A 216 7.18 -7.26 22.51
CA THR A 216 7.78 -6.15 23.29
C THR A 216 6.75 -5.39 24.11
N LEU A 217 5.63 -5.02 23.50
CA LEU A 217 4.57 -4.25 24.17
C LEU A 217 3.49 -5.12 24.82
N HIS A 218 3.51 -6.44 24.61
CA HIS A 218 2.54 -7.37 25.19
C HIS A 218 1.09 -7.06 24.77
N ILE A 219 0.92 -6.46 23.59
CA ILE A 219 -0.41 -6.19 23.03
C ILE A 219 -1.02 -7.53 22.59
N PRO A 220 -2.22 -7.89 23.08
CA PRO A 220 -2.89 -9.11 22.66
C PRO A 220 -3.05 -9.17 21.14
N PRO A 221 -2.62 -10.24 20.46
CA PRO A 221 -2.79 -10.42 19.01
C PRO A 221 -4.23 -10.19 18.53
N ALA A 222 -5.22 -10.62 19.32
CA ALA A 222 -6.64 -10.44 19.05
C ALA A 222 -7.12 -8.97 19.05
N SER A 223 -6.36 -8.07 19.68
CA SER A 223 -6.61 -6.62 19.67
C SER A 223 -5.87 -5.91 18.54
N ILE A 224 -5.03 -6.60 17.77
CA ILE A 224 -4.28 -6.01 16.66
C ILE A 224 -5.03 -6.27 15.36
N VAL A 225 -5.15 -5.21 14.56
CA VAL A 225 -5.70 -5.27 13.20
C VAL A 225 -4.60 -4.88 12.23
N PHE A 226 -4.22 -5.79 11.34
CA PHE A 226 -3.33 -5.41 10.24
C PHE A 226 -4.12 -4.60 9.24
N MET A 227 -3.57 -3.47 8.84
CA MET A 227 -4.15 -2.60 7.84
C MET A 227 -3.12 -2.32 6.77
N GLY A 228 -3.53 -2.29 5.51
CA GLY A 228 -2.66 -1.78 4.46
C GLY A 228 -3.40 -1.33 3.22
N ASP A 229 -2.84 -0.30 2.57
CA ASP A 229 -3.31 0.25 1.31
C ASP A 229 -2.44 -0.22 0.14
N SER A 230 -3.04 -0.57 -1.00
CA SER A 230 -2.28 -0.93 -2.22
C SER A 230 -1.20 -2.01 -1.97
N ALA A 231 0.07 -1.69 -2.19
CA ALA A 231 1.21 -2.55 -1.88
C ALA A 231 1.34 -2.86 -0.38
N GLY A 232 0.93 -1.97 0.51
CA GLY A 232 0.83 -2.22 1.94
C GLY A 232 -0.27 -3.22 2.27
N GLY A 233 -1.37 -3.23 1.51
CA GLY A 233 -2.40 -4.27 1.57
C GLY A 233 -1.88 -5.64 1.14
N ASN A 234 -1.04 -5.68 0.09
CA ASN A 234 -0.31 -6.89 -0.30
C ASN A 234 0.65 -7.35 0.82
N LEU A 235 1.37 -6.41 1.44
CA LEU A 235 2.28 -6.70 2.55
C LEU A 235 1.54 -7.27 3.77
N ALA A 236 0.38 -6.71 4.12
CA ALA A 236 -0.47 -7.19 5.20
C ALA A 236 -0.98 -8.63 4.92
N LEU A 237 -1.43 -8.90 3.69
CA LEU A 237 -1.81 -10.24 3.22
C LEU A 237 -0.63 -11.22 3.35
N GLY A 238 0.55 -10.83 2.87
CA GLY A 238 1.77 -11.64 2.95
C GLY A 238 2.21 -11.92 4.38
N LEU A 239 2.03 -10.96 5.29
CA LEU A 239 2.34 -11.13 6.72
C LEU A 239 1.36 -12.09 7.40
N VAL A 240 0.06 -11.97 7.15
CA VAL A 240 -0.90 -12.96 7.67
C VAL A 240 -0.61 -14.35 7.11
N ARG A 241 -0.37 -14.47 5.80
CA ARG A 241 0.03 -15.73 5.17
C ARG A 241 1.22 -16.36 5.87
N TYR A 242 2.25 -15.56 6.13
CA TYR A 242 3.45 -15.99 6.82
C TYR A 242 3.13 -16.60 8.20
N LEU A 243 2.33 -15.89 9.01
CA LEU A 243 1.98 -16.32 10.38
C LEU A 243 1.08 -17.57 10.39
N VAL A 244 0.24 -17.74 9.37
CA VAL A 244 -0.62 -18.93 9.21
C VAL A 244 0.18 -20.15 8.75
N GLU A 245 1.06 -19.99 7.75
CA GLU A 245 1.88 -21.09 7.21
C GLU A 245 3.02 -21.50 8.15
N HIS A 246 3.45 -20.60 9.03
CA HIS A 246 4.55 -20.79 9.97
C HIS A 246 4.10 -20.42 11.40
N PRO A 247 3.32 -21.27 12.07
CA PRO A 247 2.82 -20.98 13.41
C PRO A 247 3.99 -20.84 14.40
N ILE A 248 4.04 -19.70 15.06
CA ILE A 248 5.01 -19.35 16.10
C ILE A 248 4.23 -19.15 17.40
N SER A 249 4.54 -19.96 18.43
CA SER A 249 3.71 -20.08 19.64
C SER A 249 3.43 -18.76 20.35
N ASP A 250 4.37 -17.81 20.33
CA ASP A 250 4.27 -16.51 20.99
C ASP A 250 3.98 -15.35 20.01
N LEU A 251 3.76 -15.64 18.73
CA LEU A 251 3.43 -14.67 17.70
C LEU A 251 2.34 -15.20 16.75
N PRO A 252 1.10 -15.45 17.24
CA PRO A 252 0.01 -15.95 16.42
C PRO A 252 -0.48 -14.89 15.41
N PRO A 253 -1.38 -15.22 14.45
CA PRO A 253 -2.00 -14.23 13.57
C PRO A 253 -2.75 -13.11 14.31
N PRO A 254 -2.95 -11.93 13.68
CA PRO A 254 -3.69 -10.81 14.28
C PRO A 254 -5.18 -11.12 14.38
N GLY A 255 -5.91 -10.33 15.17
CA GLY A 255 -7.36 -10.49 15.34
C GLY A 255 -8.18 -10.18 14.09
N ALA A 256 -7.69 -9.28 13.22
CA ALA A 256 -8.37 -8.94 11.97
C ALA A 256 -7.41 -8.39 10.90
N LEU A 257 -7.89 -8.37 9.65
CA LEU A 257 -7.19 -7.85 8.48
C LEU A 257 -8.06 -6.82 7.73
N LEU A 258 -7.56 -5.60 7.54
CA LEU A 258 -8.21 -4.50 6.83
C LEU A 258 -7.43 -4.14 5.58
N LEU A 259 -7.97 -4.46 4.41
CA LEU A 259 -7.32 -4.27 3.12
C LEU A 259 -7.98 -3.12 2.36
N LEU A 260 -7.18 -2.12 2.00
CA LEU A 260 -7.65 -0.96 1.24
C LEU A 260 -7.04 -1.01 -0.17
N SER A 261 -7.87 -1.19 -1.19
CA SER A 261 -7.45 -1.29 -2.60
C SER A 261 -6.21 -2.19 -2.79
N PRO A 262 -6.16 -3.41 -2.22
CA PRO A 262 -4.92 -4.17 -2.11
C PRO A 262 -4.37 -4.55 -3.50
N TRP A 263 -3.05 -4.42 -3.68
CA TRP A 263 -2.39 -4.88 -4.90
C TRP A 263 -2.23 -6.40 -4.89
N ALA A 264 -3.32 -7.12 -5.18
CA ALA A 264 -3.42 -8.56 -4.96
C ALA A 264 -2.85 -9.43 -6.10
N ASP A 265 -2.62 -8.85 -7.28
CA ASP A 265 -1.94 -9.49 -8.40
C ASP A 265 -0.95 -8.52 -9.05
N LEU A 266 0.33 -8.87 -8.97
CA LEU A 266 1.45 -8.16 -9.59
C LEU A 266 1.81 -8.72 -10.97
N GLY A 267 1.21 -9.85 -11.36
CA GLY A 267 1.42 -10.49 -12.64
C GLY A 267 0.54 -9.92 -13.74
N THR A 268 0.46 -10.66 -14.83
CA THR A 268 -0.29 -10.30 -16.05
C THR A 268 -1.59 -11.09 -16.19
N SER A 269 -1.94 -11.91 -15.19
CA SER A 269 -3.06 -12.84 -15.26
C SER A 269 -4.45 -12.19 -15.45
N HIS A 270 -4.56 -10.89 -15.15
CA HIS A 270 -5.77 -10.06 -15.34
C HIS A 270 -5.68 -9.12 -16.55
N GLU A 271 -4.62 -9.17 -17.35
CA GLU A 271 -4.47 -8.37 -18.56
C GLU A 271 -5.34 -8.93 -19.69
N THR A 272 -6.58 -8.47 -19.78
CA THR A 272 -7.53 -8.85 -20.83
C THR A 272 -8.20 -7.58 -21.40
N PRO A 273 -8.70 -7.61 -22.64
CA PRO A 273 -9.27 -6.41 -23.27
C PRO A 273 -10.41 -5.72 -22.49
N ASN A 274 -11.13 -6.49 -21.67
CA ASN A 274 -12.29 -6.02 -20.89
C ASN A 274 -11.99 -5.84 -19.40
N SER A 275 -10.74 -6.02 -18.95
CA SER A 275 -10.43 -5.88 -17.53
C SER A 275 -10.37 -4.43 -17.07
N SER A 276 -10.44 -4.24 -15.75
CA SER A 276 -10.27 -2.95 -15.08
C SER A 276 -8.97 -2.24 -15.47
N LEU A 277 -7.91 -2.98 -15.80
CA LEU A 277 -6.66 -2.43 -16.32
C LEU A 277 -6.88 -1.56 -17.57
N ILE A 278 -7.85 -1.91 -18.41
CA ILE A 278 -8.21 -1.18 -19.63
C ILE A 278 -9.40 -0.26 -19.39
N THR A 279 -10.50 -0.77 -18.81
CA THR A 279 -11.75 -0.02 -18.67
C THR A 279 -11.67 1.12 -17.66
N CYS A 280 -10.79 1.02 -16.66
CA CYS A 280 -10.59 2.04 -15.64
C CYS A 280 -9.34 2.91 -15.88
N ALA A 281 -8.57 2.67 -16.96
CA ALA A 281 -7.34 3.43 -17.24
C ALA A 281 -7.57 4.95 -17.34
N ALA A 282 -8.74 5.37 -17.83
CA ALA A 282 -9.10 6.78 -17.91
C ALA A 282 -9.53 7.38 -16.56
N SER A 283 -10.00 6.56 -15.63
CA SER A 283 -10.54 6.93 -14.32
C SER A 283 -9.60 6.64 -13.14
N ASP A 284 -8.35 6.25 -13.38
CA ASP A 284 -7.38 5.99 -12.32
C ASP A 284 -6.11 6.85 -12.48
N PHE A 285 -5.54 7.32 -11.38
CA PHE A 285 -4.24 8.00 -11.41
C PHE A 285 -3.08 7.02 -11.63
N LEU A 286 -3.27 5.72 -11.33
CA LEU A 286 -2.33 4.68 -11.71
C LEU A 286 -2.38 4.42 -13.22
N ALA A 287 -1.21 4.15 -13.80
CA ALA A 287 -1.10 3.69 -15.18
C ALA A 287 -0.98 2.17 -15.18
N ALA A 288 -1.89 1.49 -15.88
CA ALA A 288 -1.85 0.04 -16.04
C ALA A 288 -0.53 -0.39 -16.71
N PRO A 289 0.11 -1.50 -16.30
CA PRO A 289 1.36 -1.98 -16.85
C PRO A 289 1.17 -2.73 -18.19
N THR A 290 0.22 -2.33 -19.03
CA THR A 290 -0.18 -3.04 -20.27
C THR A 290 0.53 -2.51 -21.54
N GLY A 291 1.72 -1.93 -21.36
CA GLY A 291 2.45 -1.19 -22.40
C GLY A 291 3.71 -1.92 -22.87
N PRO A 292 4.30 -1.53 -24.02
CA PRO A 292 5.53 -2.14 -24.49
C PRO A 292 6.67 -1.97 -23.45
N PRO A 293 7.50 -3.01 -23.21
CA PRO A 293 8.55 -3.01 -22.17
C PRO A 293 9.54 -1.84 -22.26
N ALA A 294 9.64 -1.21 -23.43
CA ALA A 294 10.51 -0.07 -23.71
C ALA A 294 10.08 1.23 -23.01
N ARG A 295 8.89 1.30 -22.38
CA ARG A 295 8.42 2.45 -21.60
C ARG A 295 7.82 2.00 -20.27
N PRO A 296 8.63 1.50 -19.32
CA PRO A 296 8.14 1.04 -18.03
C PRO A 296 7.54 2.22 -17.27
N ASN A 297 6.35 2.02 -16.71
CA ASN A 297 5.72 2.95 -15.78
C ASN A 297 6.02 2.55 -14.32
N PHE A 298 5.47 3.31 -13.38
CA PHE A 298 5.60 3.08 -11.95
C PHE A 298 5.41 1.60 -11.54
N LEU A 299 4.30 0.97 -11.95
CA LEU A 299 4.00 -0.41 -11.57
C LEU A 299 5.01 -1.42 -12.15
N HIS A 300 5.45 -1.26 -13.41
CA HIS A 300 6.52 -2.10 -13.95
C HIS A 300 7.81 -2.01 -13.14
N TRP A 301 8.19 -0.81 -12.73
CA TRP A 301 9.39 -0.59 -11.95
C TRP A 301 9.25 -1.19 -10.54
N SER A 302 8.08 -1.03 -9.91
CA SER A 302 7.74 -1.66 -8.63
C SER A 302 7.79 -3.18 -8.68
N ILE A 303 7.19 -3.81 -9.70
CA ILE A 303 7.24 -5.28 -9.87
C ILE A 303 8.68 -5.73 -9.98
N ARG A 304 9.48 -5.11 -10.86
CA ARG A 304 10.87 -5.48 -11.07
C ARG A 304 11.73 -5.29 -9.82
N ALA A 305 11.52 -4.18 -9.09
CA ALA A 305 12.23 -3.88 -7.85
C ALA A 305 11.91 -4.92 -6.78
N LEU A 306 10.62 -5.24 -6.60
CA LEU A 306 10.16 -6.20 -5.61
C LEU A 306 10.62 -7.62 -5.96
N THR A 307 10.44 -8.09 -7.19
CA THR A 307 10.80 -9.47 -7.53
C THR A 307 12.31 -9.71 -7.51
N GLY A 308 13.11 -8.68 -7.80
CA GLY A 308 14.57 -8.70 -7.72
C GLY A 308 15.20 -10.01 -8.22
N PRO A 309 15.95 -10.76 -7.38
CA PRO A 309 16.63 -11.99 -7.76
C PRO A 309 15.68 -13.16 -8.08
N LEU A 310 14.42 -13.11 -7.69
CA LEU A 310 13.42 -14.13 -8.04
C LEU A 310 12.96 -14.02 -9.51
N GLY A 311 13.20 -12.87 -10.15
CA GLY A 311 12.78 -12.61 -11.52
C GLY A 311 11.27 -12.35 -11.66
N LEU A 312 10.88 -11.79 -12.82
CA LEU A 312 9.49 -11.37 -13.08
C LEU A 312 8.49 -12.53 -13.02
N GLY A 313 8.91 -13.77 -13.27
CA GLY A 313 8.04 -14.94 -13.13
C GLY A 313 7.48 -15.11 -11.72
N ALA A 314 8.16 -14.60 -10.69
CA ALA A 314 7.65 -14.62 -9.32
C ALA A 314 6.37 -13.78 -9.16
N ALA A 315 6.19 -12.73 -9.96
CA ALA A 315 4.96 -11.94 -9.96
C ALA A 315 3.76 -12.74 -10.52
N GLU A 316 3.99 -13.80 -11.30
CA GLU A 316 2.89 -14.62 -11.83
C GLU A 316 2.49 -15.74 -10.87
N THR A 317 3.45 -16.28 -10.09
CA THR A 317 3.26 -17.57 -9.40
C THR A 317 3.67 -17.60 -7.92
N ASN A 318 4.13 -16.50 -7.31
CA ASN A 318 4.43 -16.50 -5.88
C ASN A 318 3.19 -16.06 -5.07
N PRO A 319 2.64 -16.91 -4.17
CA PRO A 319 1.44 -16.58 -3.41
C PRO A 319 1.62 -15.46 -2.38
N TYR A 320 2.87 -15.09 -2.03
CA TYR A 320 3.17 -13.91 -1.21
C TYR A 320 3.22 -12.62 -2.02
N ILE A 321 3.43 -12.71 -3.33
CA ILE A 321 3.53 -11.56 -4.23
C ILE A 321 2.18 -11.35 -4.93
N SER A 322 1.58 -12.40 -5.51
CA SER A 322 0.34 -12.30 -6.27
C SER A 322 -0.70 -13.32 -5.80
N PRO A 323 -1.23 -13.18 -4.57
CA PRO A 323 -2.21 -14.10 -4.00
C PRO A 323 -3.52 -14.21 -4.82
N ALA A 324 -3.83 -13.21 -5.66
CA ALA A 324 -4.98 -13.22 -6.56
C ALA A 324 -4.64 -13.64 -8.00
N SER A 325 -3.38 -13.98 -8.33
CA SER A 325 -3.02 -14.44 -9.68
C SER A 325 -3.89 -15.62 -10.12
N ARG A 326 -4.44 -15.55 -11.33
CA ARG A 326 -5.23 -16.63 -11.96
C ARG A 326 -4.38 -17.83 -12.37
N HIS A 327 -3.05 -17.73 -12.28
CA HIS A 327 -2.13 -18.85 -12.47
C HIS A 327 -1.95 -19.71 -11.22
N LEU A 328 -2.52 -19.28 -10.08
CA LEU A 328 -2.44 -19.96 -8.79
C LEU A 328 -3.83 -20.31 -8.28
N ASP A 329 -3.92 -21.41 -7.53
CA ASP A 329 -5.02 -21.65 -6.61
C ASP A 329 -4.47 -21.49 -5.18
N VAL A 330 -4.88 -20.41 -4.53
CA VAL A 330 -4.35 -19.97 -3.24
C VAL A 330 -5.45 -20.12 -2.20
N SER A 331 -5.15 -20.81 -1.10
CA SER A 331 -6.03 -20.89 0.06
C SER A 331 -5.76 -19.76 1.06
N PHE A 332 -6.83 -19.29 1.70
CA PHE A 332 -6.86 -18.34 2.80
C PHE A 332 -7.44 -18.96 4.08
N GLU A 333 -7.53 -20.29 4.16
CA GLU A 333 -7.90 -20.97 5.41
C GLU A 333 -6.97 -20.54 6.56
N GLY A 334 -7.56 -20.30 7.74
CA GLY A 334 -6.83 -19.83 8.93
C GLY A 334 -6.54 -18.34 8.95
N PHE A 335 -6.87 -17.57 7.90
CA PHE A 335 -6.81 -16.11 7.96
C PHE A 335 -7.83 -15.56 8.97
N PRO A 336 -7.54 -14.42 9.62
CA PRO A 336 -8.48 -13.78 10.50
C PRO A 336 -9.63 -13.14 9.71
N ARG A 337 -10.65 -12.67 10.42
CA ARG A 337 -11.74 -11.91 9.79
C ARG A 337 -11.17 -10.76 8.97
N THR A 338 -11.67 -10.59 7.76
CA THR A 338 -11.09 -9.69 6.77
C THR A 338 -12.12 -8.71 6.24
N PHE A 339 -11.76 -7.43 6.18
CA PHE A 339 -12.49 -6.40 5.44
C PHE A 339 -11.69 -6.00 4.21
N ILE A 340 -12.33 -6.00 3.04
CA ILE A 340 -11.71 -5.62 1.77
C ILE A 340 -12.48 -4.43 1.20
N SER A 341 -11.79 -3.31 1.00
CA SER A 341 -12.31 -2.14 0.31
C SER A 341 -11.68 -2.03 -1.08
N ALA A 342 -12.46 -1.67 -2.10
CA ALA A 342 -11.97 -1.34 -3.44
C ALA A 342 -12.74 -0.15 -4.02
N GLY A 343 -12.12 0.63 -4.91
CA GLY A 343 -12.81 1.59 -5.76
C GLY A 343 -13.33 0.94 -7.05
N GLU A 344 -14.57 1.23 -7.45
CA GLU A 344 -15.13 0.71 -8.71
C GLU A 344 -14.39 1.24 -9.96
N ALA A 345 -13.77 2.43 -9.85
CA ALA A 345 -13.10 3.13 -10.93
C ALA A 345 -11.57 2.95 -10.95
N GLU A 346 -11.05 1.97 -10.23
CA GLU A 346 -9.61 1.67 -10.14
C GLU A 346 -9.17 0.50 -11.05
N ILE A 347 -7.90 0.50 -11.46
CA ILE A 347 -7.35 -0.51 -12.36
C ILE A 347 -7.13 -1.87 -11.68
N LEU A 348 -6.99 -1.90 -10.36
CA LEU A 348 -6.76 -3.12 -9.56
C LEU A 348 -8.05 -3.86 -9.22
N ARG A 349 -9.22 -3.28 -9.51
CA ARG A 349 -10.53 -3.81 -9.14
C ARG A 349 -10.71 -5.30 -9.43
N ASP A 350 -10.39 -5.76 -10.64
CA ASP A 350 -10.67 -7.15 -11.03
C ASP A 350 -9.79 -8.17 -10.28
N SER A 351 -8.55 -7.80 -9.91
CA SER A 351 -7.71 -8.68 -9.07
C SER A 351 -8.17 -8.66 -7.61
N ILE A 352 -8.71 -7.54 -7.12
CA ILE A 352 -9.33 -7.47 -5.79
C ILE A 352 -10.62 -8.28 -5.74
N ARG A 353 -11.43 -8.29 -6.79
CA ARG A 353 -12.61 -9.17 -6.89
C ARG A 353 -12.20 -10.64 -6.84
N THR A 354 -11.14 -11.02 -7.55
CA THR A 354 -10.59 -12.38 -7.51
C THR A 354 -10.06 -12.75 -6.11
N LEU A 355 -9.40 -11.80 -5.42
CA LEU A 355 -9.01 -11.98 -4.02
C LEU A 355 -10.25 -12.23 -3.13
N ASN A 356 -11.27 -11.38 -3.24
CA ASN A 356 -12.50 -11.51 -2.48
C ASN A 356 -13.17 -12.87 -2.73
N GLU A 357 -13.34 -13.29 -3.99
CA GLU A 357 -13.92 -14.59 -4.33
C GLU A 357 -13.19 -15.75 -3.63
N ARG A 358 -11.86 -15.74 -3.62
CA ARG A 358 -11.05 -16.76 -2.94
C ARG A 358 -11.17 -16.70 -1.42
N MET A 359 -11.12 -15.51 -0.84
CA MET A 359 -11.26 -15.36 0.61
C MET A 359 -12.67 -15.74 1.07
N SER A 360 -13.72 -15.35 0.34
CA SER A 360 -15.10 -15.76 0.63
C SER A 360 -15.31 -17.26 0.50
N ARG A 361 -14.65 -17.92 -0.47
CA ARG A 361 -14.66 -19.39 -0.58
C ARG A 361 -14.14 -20.06 0.69
N ASP A 362 -13.07 -19.54 1.27
CA ASP A 362 -12.35 -20.19 2.39
C ASP A 362 -12.85 -19.73 3.78
N LEU A 363 -13.36 -18.49 3.89
CA LEU A 363 -13.73 -17.87 5.17
C LEU A 363 -15.24 -17.61 5.31
N GLY A 364 -16.04 -17.73 4.25
CA GLY A 364 -17.48 -17.48 4.27
C GLY A 364 -17.81 -16.07 4.79
N GLU A 365 -18.63 -16.00 5.83
CA GLU A 365 -19.04 -14.75 6.50
C GLU A 365 -17.88 -14.03 7.22
N GLY A 366 -16.70 -14.66 7.32
CA GLY A 366 -15.48 -14.03 7.84
C GLY A 366 -14.89 -12.93 6.94
N VAL A 367 -15.44 -12.71 5.75
CA VAL A 367 -15.01 -11.69 4.78
C VAL A 367 -16.12 -10.70 4.51
N ARG A 368 -15.85 -9.41 4.71
CA ARG A 368 -16.71 -8.30 4.28
C ARG A 368 -16.04 -7.56 3.14
N TYR A 369 -16.70 -7.48 1.99
CA TYR A 369 -16.21 -6.76 0.82
C TYR A 369 -17.09 -5.55 0.50
N LEU A 370 -16.45 -4.40 0.28
CA LEU A 370 -17.10 -3.16 -0.10
C LEU A 370 -16.40 -2.59 -1.34
N GLU A 371 -17.14 -2.50 -2.44
CA GLU A 371 -16.71 -1.81 -3.65
C GLU A 371 -17.40 -0.44 -3.73
N ALA A 372 -16.63 0.63 -3.58
CA ALA A 372 -17.12 1.99 -3.53
C ALA A 372 -17.43 2.53 -4.95
N PRO A 373 -18.68 2.94 -5.23
CA PRO A 373 -19.09 3.34 -6.58
C PRO A 373 -18.29 4.52 -7.12
N ASP A 374 -17.83 4.39 -8.36
CA ASP A 374 -16.98 5.36 -9.08
C ASP A 374 -15.74 5.88 -8.32
N SER A 375 -15.33 5.25 -7.21
CA SER A 375 -14.13 5.64 -6.46
C SER A 375 -12.84 5.17 -7.12
N VAL A 376 -11.79 5.98 -6.97
CA VAL A 376 -10.45 5.69 -7.52
C VAL A 376 -9.65 4.75 -6.62
N HIS A 377 -8.50 4.30 -7.12
CA HIS A 377 -7.50 3.57 -6.33
C HIS A 377 -7.19 4.33 -5.02
N ASP A 378 -7.15 3.63 -3.89
CA ASP A 378 -6.78 4.24 -2.60
C ASP A 378 -7.67 5.45 -2.20
N PHE A 379 -8.95 5.45 -2.57
CA PHE A 379 -9.85 6.60 -2.33
C PHE A 379 -9.94 7.04 -0.86
N LEU A 380 -9.68 6.14 0.09
CA LEU A 380 -9.65 6.46 1.53
C LEU A 380 -8.53 7.42 1.94
N LEU A 381 -7.49 7.57 1.12
CA LEU A 381 -6.37 8.49 1.34
C LEU A 381 -6.71 9.93 0.96
N PHE A 382 -7.88 10.21 0.37
CA PHE A 382 -8.25 11.51 -0.19
C PHE A 382 -9.41 12.20 0.57
N PRO A 383 -9.18 12.70 1.80
CA PRO A 383 -10.21 13.39 2.56
C PRO A 383 -10.77 14.61 1.79
N GLY A 384 -12.10 14.73 1.75
CA GLY A 384 -12.80 15.84 1.09
C GLY A 384 -12.94 15.73 -0.43
N LEU A 385 -12.24 14.79 -1.09
CA LEU A 385 -12.28 14.64 -2.55
C LEU A 385 -13.05 13.41 -3.03
N GLN A 386 -13.06 12.35 -2.23
CA GLN A 386 -13.74 11.08 -2.50
C GLN A 386 -14.99 10.90 -1.64
N GLU A 387 -15.62 12.01 -1.25
CA GLU A 387 -16.86 12.00 -0.46
C GLU A 387 -18.09 11.94 -1.38
N PRO A 388 -19.18 11.23 -1.00
CA PRO A 388 -19.39 10.58 0.31
C PRO A 388 -18.78 9.17 0.44
N GLN A 389 -18.28 8.57 -0.65
CA GLN A 389 -17.85 7.17 -0.67
C GLN A 389 -16.80 6.84 0.39
N ARG A 390 -15.85 7.75 0.61
CA ARG A 390 -14.83 7.63 1.65
C ARG A 390 -15.45 7.59 3.04
N GLY A 391 -16.30 8.55 3.40
CA GLY A 391 -16.97 8.59 4.71
C GLY A 391 -17.86 7.36 4.94
N GLU A 392 -18.62 6.93 3.94
CA GLU A 392 -19.47 5.73 4.01
C GLU A 392 -18.64 4.47 4.24
N THR A 393 -17.52 4.33 3.52
CA THR A 393 -16.60 3.19 3.70
C THR A 393 -15.94 3.20 5.07
N LEU A 394 -15.51 4.37 5.57
CA LEU A 394 -14.95 4.49 6.93
C LEU A 394 -15.99 4.17 8.01
N GLY A 395 -17.26 4.54 7.79
CA GLY A 395 -18.38 4.13 8.64
C GLY A 395 -18.55 2.61 8.66
N ALA A 396 -18.56 1.97 7.49
CA ALA A 396 -18.65 0.52 7.38
C ALA A 396 -17.46 -0.22 8.02
N ILE A 397 -16.25 0.34 7.92
CA ILE A 397 -15.06 -0.16 8.61
C ILE A 397 -15.23 -0.03 10.13
N ALA A 398 -15.72 1.11 10.62
CA ALA A 398 -15.95 1.34 12.04
C ALA A 398 -16.98 0.37 12.64
N GLU A 399 -18.10 0.15 11.95
CA GLU A 399 -19.10 -0.86 12.31
C GLU A 399 -18.47 -2.26 12.37
N TRP A 400 -17.77 -2.64 11.30
CA TRP A 400 -17.10 -3.94 11.23
C TRP A 400 -16.05 -4.12 12.34
N LEU A 401 -15.29 -3.10 12.71
CA LEU A 401 -14.33 -3.18 13.81
C LEU A 401 -15.00 -3.35 15.18
N ALA A 402 -16.20 -2.78 15.36
CA ALA A 402 -16.96 -2.86 16.61
C ALA A 402 -17.66 -4.22 16.83
N GLU A 403 -17.88 -5.00 15.78
CA GLU A 403 -18.48 -6.35 15.85
C GLU A 403 -17.56 -7.41 16.53
N ALA A 404 -16.30 -7.07 16.82
CA ALA A 404 -15.22 -8.04 17.13
C ALA A 404 -14.64 -7.96 18.54
#